data_AF-A0A9P7KFC1-F1
#
_entry.id   AF-A0A9P7KFC1-F1
#
_cell.length_a   1.000
_cell.length_b   1.000
_cell.length_c   1.000
_cell.angle_alpha   90.00
_cell.angle_beta   90.00
_cell.angle_gamma   90.00
#
_symmetry.space_group_name_H-M   'P 1'
#
loop_
_entity.id
_entity.type
_entity.pdbx_description
1 polymer ?
#
loop_
_entity_poly.entity_id
_entity_poly.type
_entity_poly.pdbx_seq_one_letter_code
_entity_poly.pdbx_strand_id
1 'polypeptide(L)'
;MADLIRSAKSGSDWTEHDLRGYNITVSPQRAENFYGISLPTVADLSTFDPHLVSSTLSTQGLSDETYRLLQYLDLAFKANPGQESAIHDFAREILRVLGYERRGFLLRSRYAIPLLICGDLNQSAQTDVSLI
;
A
#
# COMPACT_ATOMS: atom_id res chain seq x y z
N MET A 1 -9.47 -29.61 21.88
CA MET A 1 -9.79 -28.78 20.69
C MET A 1 -8.90 -29.21 19.51
N ALA A 2 -8.96 -30.49 19.12
CA ALA A 2 -8.05 -31.06 18.12
C ALA A 2 -8.65 -31.12 16.69
N ASP A 3 -9.96 -30.87 16.56
CA ASP A 3 -10.71 -31.19 15.34
C ASP A 3 -11.12 -29.97 14.49
N LEU A 4 -10.57 -28.78 14.77
CA LEU A 4 -10.85 -27.60 13.93
C LEU A 4 -10.03 -27.71 12.64
N ILE A 5 -10.70 -28.05 11.54
CA ILE A 5 -10.09 -27.99 10.20
C ILE A 5 -9.76 -26.54 9.88
N ARG A 6 -8.47 -26.24 9.79
CA ARG A 6 -7.93 -24.91 9.50
C ARG A 6 -7.77 -24.76 7.98
N SER A 7 -8.74 -24.12 7.33
CA SER A 7 -8.68 -23.80 5.91
C SER A 7 -8.24 -22.36 5.67
N ALA A 8 -7.63 -22.13 4.51
CA ALA A 8 -7.42 -20.79 4.00
C ALA A 8 -8.78 -20.11 3.76
N LYS A 9 -8.84 -18.80 4.00
CA LYS A 9 -10.02 -17.97 3.69
C LYS A 9 -9.59 -16.54 3.41
N SER A 10 -10.44 -15.78 2.73
CA SER A 10 -10.21 -14.36 2.45
C SER A 10 -10.01 -13.59 3.75
N GLY A 11 -9.12 -12.59 3.73
CA GLY A 11 -8.90 -11.70 4.88
C GLY A 11 -10.20 -11.03 5.36
N SER A 12 -11.12 -10.72 4.45
CA SER A 12 -12.44 -10.17 4.76
C SER A 12 -13.34 -11.10 5.57
N ASP A 13 -13.06 -12.41 5.53
CA ASP A 13 -13.89 -13.43 6.15
C ASP A 13 -13.36 -13.83 7.54
N TRP A 14 -12.27 -13.19 8.01
CA TRP A 14 -11.74 -13.38 9.34
C TRP A 14 -12.59 -12.67 10.38
N THR A 15 -12.93 -13.39 11.44
CA THR A 15 -13.67 -12.89 12.60
C THR A 15 -12.81 -12.98 13.85
N GLU A 16 -13.22 -12.28 14.91
CA GLU A 16 -12.56 -12.36 16.20
C GLU A 16 -12.55 -13.80 16.78
N HIS A 17 -13.56 -14.61 16.47
CA HIS A 17 -13.62 -16.01 16.89
C HIS A 17 -12.51 -16.83 16.26
N ASP A 18 -12.18 -16.57 14.99
CA ASP A 18 -11.08 -17.22 14.31
C ASP A 18 -9.76 -16.83 14.96
N LEU A 19 -9.53 -15.53 15.20
CA LEU A 19 -8.32 -15.05 15.86
C LEU A 19 -8.11 -15.76 17.22
N ARG A 20 -9.16 -15.88 18.03
CA ARG A 20 -9.12 -16.66 19.29
C ARG A 20 -8.83 -18.14 19.05
N GLY A 21 -9.44 -18.76 18.04
CA GLY A 21 -9.19 -20.15 17.66
C GLY A 21 -7.76 -20.44 17.20
N TYR A 22 -7.08 -19.43 16.65
CA TYR A 22 -5.64 -19.46 16.31
C TYR A 22 -4.73 -18.95 17.42
N ASN A 23 -5.29 -18.53 18.57
CA ASN A 23 -4.56 -17.88 19.67
C ASN A 23 -3.78 -16.63 19.22
N ILE A 24 -4.37 -15.86 18.30
CA ILE A 24 -3.85 -14.59 17.79
C ILE A 24 -4.48 -13.45 18.60
N THR A 25 -3.64 -12.58 19.14
CA THR A 25 -4.07 -11.38 19.86
C THR A 25 -3.67 -10.13 19.08
N VAL A 26 -4.62 -9.20 18.90
CA VAL A 26 -4.35 -7.89 18.29
C VAL A 26 -4.20 -6.86 19.41
N SER A 27 -3.05 -6.20 19.47
CA SER A 27 -2.78 -5.14 20.44
C SER A 27 -2.48 -3.82 19.72
N PRO A 28 -3.17 -2.71 20.06
CA PRO A 28 -2.77 -1.40 19.59
C PRO A 28 -1.34 -1.08 20.02
N GLN A 29 -0.50 -0.66 19.09
CA GLN A 29 0.87 -0.24 19.35
C GLN A 29 1.10 1.16 18.78
N ARG A 30 1.91 1.95 19.49
CA ARG A 30 2.41 3.20 18.92
C ARG A 30 3.34 2.89 17.75
N ALA A 31 3.26 3.68 16.70
CA ALA A 31 4.00 3.40 15.48
C ALA A 31 5.52 3.46 15.72
N GLU A 32 5.98 4.37 16.58
CA GLU A 32 7.39 4.48 16.98
C GLU A 32 7.89 3.20 17.67
N ASN A 33 7.04 2.59 18.51
CA ASN A 33 7.36 1.32 19.17
C ASN A 33 7.38 0.15 18.17
N PHE A 34 6.45 0.15 17.20
CA PHE A 34 6.35 -0.92 16.21
C PHE A 34 7.53 -0.91 15.24
N TYR A 35 7.88 0.25 14.68
CA TYR A 35 8.99 0.37 13.74
C TYR A 35 10.36 0.46 14.42
N GLY A 36 10.40 0.72 15.74
CA GLY A 36 11.64 0.87 16.50
C GLY A 36 12.46 2.11 16.12
N ILE A 37 11.84 3.05 15.41
CA ILE A 37 12.47 4.28 14.92
C ILE A 37 11.54 5.47 15.16
N SER A 38 12.13 6.65 15.32
CA SER A 38 11.37 7.90 15.18
C SER A 38 10.86 8.00 13.76
N LEU A 39 9.54 8.16 13.60
CA LEU A 39 8.95 8.30 12.29
C LEU A 39 9.38 9.62 11.64
N PRO A 40 9.71 9.61 10.33
CA PRO A 40 9.95 10.84 9.59
C PRO A 40 8.71 11.73 9.63
N THR A 41 8.94 13.02 9.82
CA THR A 41 7.93 14.05 9.70
C THR A 41 7.90 14.61 8.29
N VAL A 42 6.82 15.31 7.97
CA VAL A 42 6.66 16.04 6.72
C VAL A 42 7.78 17.06 6.49
N ALA A 43 8.39 17.59 7.56
CA ALA A 43 9.55 18.50 7.47
C ALA A 43 10.81 17.81 6.95
N ASP A 44 10.91 16.48 7.05
CA ASP A 44 12.04 15.69 6.55
C ASP A 44 11.96 15.45 5.03
N LEU A 45 10.88 15.91 4.39
CA LEU A 45 10.64 15.82 2.95
C LEU A 45 11.36 16.95 2.16
N SER A 46 12.55 17.38 2.57
CA SER A 46 13.30 18.47 1.92
C SER A 46 13.68 18.21 0.46
N THR A 47 13.59 16.95 0.03
CA THR A 47 13.87 16.50 -1.35
C THR A 47 12.66 16.67 -2.29
N PHE A 48 11.50 17.07 -1.78
CA PHE A 48 10.26 17.13 -2.55
C PHE A 48 9.92 18.56 -2.97
N ASP A 49 9.15 18.64 -4.06
CA ASP A 49 8.50 19.86 -4.48
C ASP A 49 7.61 20.38 -3.32
N PRO A 50 7.90 21.56 -2.75
CA PRO A 50 7.12 22.13 -1.67
C PRO A 50 5.63 22.27 -2.01
N HIS A 51 5.28 22.34 -3.29
CA HIS A 51 3.90 22.41 -3.75
C HIS A 51 3.08 21.14 -3.46
N LEU A 52 3.70 19.97 -3.31
CA LEU A 52 3.00 18.71 -3.00
C LEU A 52 2.52 18.63 -1.56
N VAL A 53 3.19 19.34 -0.66
CA VAL A 53 2.94 19.33 0.78
C VAL A 53 2.24 20.61 1.23
N SER A 54 2.20 21.62 0.36
CA SER A 54 1.52 22.88 0.61
C SER A 54 0.01 22.71 0.62
N SER A 55 -0.65 23.42 1.52
CA SER A 55 -2.12 23.50 1.59
C SER A 55 -2.74 24.30 0.43
N THR A 56 -1.93 24.91 -0.44
CA THR A 56 -2.37 25.70 -1.59
C THR A 56 -1.76 25.16 -2.88
N LEU A 57 -2.59 24.62 -3.77
CA LEU A 57 -2.22 24.25 -5.13
C LEU A 57 -2.20 25.49 -6.03
N SER A 58 -1.01 25.93 -6.42
CA SER A 58 -0.82 26.83 -7.56
C SER A 58 -0.38 25.99 -8.75
N THR A 59 -0.99 26.17 -9.91
CA THR A 59 -0.57 25.51 -11.15
C THR A 59 0.65 26.17 -11.81
N GLN A 60 1.06 27.33 -11.31
CA GLN A 60 2.24 28.05 -11.80
C GLN A 60 3.50 27.49 -11.13
N GLY A 61 4.46 27.03 -11.94
CA GLY A 61 5.77 26.59 -11.47
C GLY A 61 5.87 25.13 -11.04
N LEU A 62 4.84 24.30 -11.29
CA LEU A 62 4.90 22.87 -11.00
C LEU A 62 5.94 22.18 -11.90
N SER A 63 6.71 21.26 -11.31
CA SER A 63 7.51 20.32 -12.10
C SER A 63 6.62 19.35 -12.90
N ASP A 64 7.14 18.82 -14.00
CA ASP A 64 6.44 17.81 -14.80
C ASP A 64 6.12 16.56 -13.96
N GLU A 65 6.98 16.20 -13.03
CA GLU A 65 6.77 15.09 -12.08
C GLU A 65 5.59 15.35 -11.16
N THR A 66 5.50 16.54 -10.57
CA THR A 66 4.38 16.95 -9.71
C THR A 66 3.08 16.99 -10.50
N TYR A 67 3.10 17.54 -11.71
CA TYR A 67 1.92 17.59 -12.58
C TYR A 67 1.42 16.18 -12.92
N ARG A 68 2.31 15.26 -13.31
CA ARG A 68 1.96 13.86 -13.56
C ARG A 68 1.34 13.19 -12.33
N LEU A 69 1.89 13.42 -11.14
CA LEU A 69 1.34 12.85 -9.90
C LEU A 69 -0.11 13.32 -9.65
N LEU A 70 -0.39 14.59 -9.90
CA LEU A 70 -1.74 15.15 -9.79
C LEU A 70 -2.71 14.57 -10.83
N GLN A 71 -2.24 14.25 -12.04
CA GLN A 71 -3.07 13.56 -13.03
C GLN A 71 -3.47 12.16 -12.56
N TYR A 72 -2.55 11.40 -11.96
CA TYR A 72 -2.88 10.11 -11.38
C TYR A 72 -3.84 10.22 -10.19
N LEU A 73 -3.70 11.27 -9.37
CA LEU A 73 -4.65 11.58 -8.31
C LEU A 73 -6.06 11.83 -8.87
N ASP A 74 -6.18 12.66 -9.90
CA ASP A 74 -7.47 12.96 -10.55
C ASP A 74 -8.12 11.70 -11.13
N LEU A 75 -7.32 10.84 -11.78
CA LEU A 75 -7.79 9.53 -12.29
C LEU A 75 -8.24 8.60 -11.16
N ALA A 76 -7.55 8.56 -10.04
CA ALA A 76 -7.93 7.73 -8.89
C ALA A 76 -9.26 8.20 -8.27
N PHE A 77 -9.50 9.52 -8.22
CA PHE A 77 -10.75 10.11 -7.71
C PHE A 77 -11.94 9.97 -8.67
N LYS A 78 -11.70 9.94 -9.99
CA LYS A 78 -12.73 9.87 -11.02
C LYS A 78 -12.83 8.49 -11.65
N ALA A 79 -12.97 7.45 -10.81
CA ALA A 79 -13.23 6.11 -11.31
C ALA A 79 -14.55 6.10 -12.10
N ASN A 80 -14.51 5.61 -13.35
CA ASN A 80 -15.72 5.46 -14.14
C ASN A 80 -16.64 4.42 -13.48
N PRO A 81 -17.98 4.57 -13.58
CA PRO A 81 -18.91 3.57 -13.09
C PRO A 81 -18.60 2.17 -13.65
N GLY A 82 -18.41 1.20 -12.76
CA GLY A 82 -18.08 -0.18 -13.13
C GLY A 82 -16.60 -0.46 -13.41
N GLN A 83 -15.72 0.53 -13.27
CA GLN A 83 -14.26 0.35 -13.32
C GLN A 83 -13.65 0.45 -11.92
N GLU A 84 -12.57 -0.29 -11.71
CA GLU A 84 -11.78 -0.16 -10.49
C GLU A 84 -11.05 1.20 -10.49
N SER A 85 -10.90 1.79 -9.30
CA SER A 85 -10.15 3.04 -9.16
C SER A 85 -8.69 2.84 -9.57
N ALA A 86 -8.12 3.84 -10.25
CA ALA A 86 -6.68 3.94 -10.56
C ALA A 86 -5.82 4.25 -9.31
N ILE A 87 -6.34 3.97 -8.10
CA ILE A 87 -5.66 4.21 -6.83
C ILE A 87 -4.32 3.48 -6.73
N HIS A 88 -4.20 2.30 -7.34
CA HIS A 88 -2.95 1.54 -7.37
C HIS A 88 -1.89 2.22 -8.25
N ASP A 89 -2.28 2.83 -9.36
CA ASP A 89 -1.38 3.61 -10.20
C ASP A 89 -0.92 4.88 -9.47
N PHE A 90 -1.85 5.58 -8.83
CA PHE A 90 -1.51 6.72 -7.99
C PHE A 90 -0.55 6.34 -6.85
N ALA A 91 -0.83 5.26 -6.12
CA ALA A 91 0.04 4.78 -5.05
C ALA A 91 1.45 4.42 -5.55
N ARG A 92 1.55 3.77 -6.71
CA ARG A 92 2.83 3.47 -7.36
C ARG A 92 3.60 4.75 -7.69
N GLU A 93 2.92 5.76 -8.23
CA GLU A 93 3.55 7.01 -8.64
C GLU A 93 4.03 7.83 -7.44
N ILE A 94 3.26 7.87 -6.35
CA ILE A 94 3.73 8.43 -5.07
C ILE A 94 5.01 7.72 -4.63
N LEU A 95 5.01 6.39 -4.56
CA LEU A 95 6.17 5.63 -4.09
C LEU A 95 7.41 5.85 -4.97
N ARG A 96 7.22 6.01 -6.29
CA ARG A 96 8.31 6.33 -7.21
C ARG A 96 8.86 7.72 -6.93
N VAL A 97 7.98 8.74 -6.81
CA VAL A 97 8.38 10.12 -6.46
C VAL A 97 9.05 10.15 -5.09
N LEU A 98 8.61 9.31 -4.15
CA LEU A 98 9.20 9.14 -2.83
C LEU A 98 10.58 8.45 -2.85
N GLY A 99 11.07 8.00 -4.00
CA GLY A 99 12.39 7.37 -4.14
C GLY A 99 12.47 5.95 -3.58
N TYR A 100 11.33 5.26 -3.47
CA TYR A 100 11.31 3.83 -3.13
C TYR A 100 11.74 2.96 -4.30
N GLU A 101 11.53 3.41 -5.54
CA GLU A 101 12.07 2.76 -6.74
C GLU A 101 13.55 3.13 -6.92
N ARG A 102 14.43 2.31 -6.34
CA ARG A 102 15.89 2.47 -6.42
C ARG A 102 16.47 1.45 -7.40
N ARG A 103 17.70 1.69 -7.88
CA ARG A 103 18.39 0.74 -8.77
C ARG A 103 18.41 -0.66 -8.14
N GLY A 104 17.93 -1.64 -8.89
CA GLY A 104 17.81 -3.03 -8.43
C GLY A 104 16.44 -3.40 -7.85
N PHE A 105 15.56 -2.42 -7.68
CA PHE A 105 14.17 -2.61 -7.27
C PHE A 105 13.22 -2.00 -8.30
N LEU A 106 12.07 -2.63 -8.50
CA LEU A 106 11.03 -2.15 -9.42
C LEU A 106 9.69 -2.07 -8.72
N LEU A 107 9.00 -0.94 -8.85
CA LEU A 107 7.62 -0.82 -8.38
C LEU A 107 6.67 -1.46 -9.39
N ARG A 108 5.90 -2.44 -8.93
CA ARG A 108 4.91 -3.18 -9.72
C ARG A 108 3.53 -3.01 -9.12
N SER A 109 2.56 -2.72 -9.99
CA SER A 109 1.13 -2.85 -9.64
C SER A 109 0.66 -4.27 -9.95
N ARG A 110 -0.29 -4.79 -9.16
CA ARG A 110 -0.98 -6.07 -9.43
C ARG A 110 -0.06 -7.28 -9.58
N TYR A 111 1.09 -7.29 -8.89
CA TYR A 111 1.99 -8.44 -8.88
C TYR A 111 1.37 -9.60 -8.09
N ALA A 112 1.33 -10.79 -8.69
CA ALA A 112 0.85 -12.00 -8.04
C ALA A 112 2.03 -12.69 -7.35
N ILE A 113 1.95 -12.83 -6.03
CA ILE A 113 2.93 -13.55 -5.22
C ILE A 113 2.38 -14.95 -4.96
N PRO A 114 3.01 -16.01 -5.49
CA PRO A 114 2.65 -17.38 -5.15
C PRO A 114 2.93 -17.64 -3.67
N LEU A 115 1.95 -18.22 -2.96
CA LEU A 115 2.06 -18.53 -1.54
C LEU A 115 1.69 -19.99 -1.29
N LEU A 116 2.46 -20.65 -0.42
CA LEU A 116 2.05 -21.94 0.13
C LEU A 116 1.08 -21.68 1.29
N ILE A 117 -0.21 -21.84 1.05
CA ILE A 117 -1.25 -21.62 2.07
C ILE A 117 -1.93 -22.96 2.37
N CYS A 118 -1.91 -23.38 3.64
CA CYS A 118 -2.53 -24.62 4.09
C CYS A 118 -2.12 -25.87 3.28
N GLY A 119 -0.91 -25.90 2.73
CA GLY A 119 -0.41 -27.01 1.91
C GLY A 119 -0.75 -26.94 0.42
N ASP A 120 -1.49 -25.91 -0.02
CA ASP A 120 -1.79 -25.65 -1.43
C ASP A 120 -0.82 -24.62 -2.02
N LEU A 121 -0.18 -24.99 -3.13
CA LEU A 121 0.75 -24.14 -3.89
C LEU A 121 0.06 -23.33 -5.00
N ASN A 122 -1.22 -23.59 -5.26
CA ASN A 122 -1.98 -22.88 -6.30
C ASN A 122 -2.59 -21.56 -5.79
N GLN A 123 -2.24 -21.15 -4.57
CA GLN A 123 -2.71 -19.92 -3.98
C GLN A 123 -1.76 -18.76 -4.31
N SER A 124 -2.31 -17.59 -4.59
CA SER A 124 -1.54 -16.38 -4.84
C SER A 124 -2.18 -15.18 -4.16
N ALA A 125 -1.34 -14.30 -3.61
CA ALA A 125 -1.77 -12.98 -3.18
C ALA A 125 -1.54 -11.98 -4.32
N GLN A 126 -2.58 -11.26 -4.71
CA GLN A 126 -2.46 -10.14 -5.65
C GLN A 126 -2.18 -8.86 -4.88
N THR A 127 -0.98 -8.30 -5.03
CA THR A 127 -0.61 -7.05 -4.38
C THR A 127 -1.15 -5.86 -5.16
N ASP A 128 -1.67 -4.83 -4.51
CA ASP A 128 -2.01 -3.59 -5.20
C ASP A 128 -0.75 -2.90 -5.74
N VAL A 129 0.25 -2.70 -4.88
CA VAL A 129 1.59 -2.23 -5.24
C VAL A 129 2.63 -3.01 -4.45
N SER A 130 3.72 -3.42 -5.11
CA SER A 130 4.85 -4.08 -4.47
C SER A 130 6.17 -3.58 -5.05
N LEU A 131 7.21 -3.66 -4.23
CA LEU A 131 8.59 -3.50 -4.64
C LEU A 131 9.15 -4.91 -4.89
N ILE A 132 9.60 -5.17 -6.12
CA ILE A 132 10.24 -6.44 -6.51
C ILE A 132 11.72 -6.26 -6.79
#